data_AF-A0A938GRC0-F1
#
_entry.id   AF-A0A938GRC0-F1
#
_cell.length_a   1.000
_cell.length_b   1.000
_cell.length_c   1.000
_cell.angle_alpha   90.00
_cell.angle_beta   90.00
_cell.angle_gamma   90.00
#
_symmetry.space_group_name_H-M   'P 1'
#
loop_
_entity.id
_entity.type
_entity.pdbx_description
1 polymer ?
#
loop_
_entity_poly.entity_id
_entity_poly.type
_entity_poly.pdbx_seq_one_letter_code
_entity_poly.pdbx_strand_id
1 'polypeptide(L)'
;MVPHLNLMEVGLPSSTPPKAMRSNSSRKPGNPRREATRSSSRPFRPSALRLISSVLNAVSLLAFLILVNPPFCSGQPAQSSIGTWQDRLRQRITAARFETARWGIHVVDLETGETVFDHNGSQRFVPASNTKLFTGALVLDKFGSAARLRTSFYARETPGLRGTVQGDLVVFGRGDPSFQSSATSNGLEKLGQALKAAGLKRVRGALVADTSWYQGGVVAPGWTVDDLDSYYSPEISALSFNDNVASLVVAPALHSNELTKLWWVPSDPRMTVLNRVLTGSAGTRATLSL
;
A
#
# COMPACT_ATOMS: atom_id res chain seq x y z
N MET A 1 27.93 14.67 -36.10
CA MET A 1 28.65 13.45 -36.49
C MET A 1 29.35 12.93 -35.24
N VAL A 2 28.77 11.96 -34.55
CA VAL A 2 29.31 11.44 -33.28
C VAL A 2 30.38 10.40 -33.61
N PRO A 3 31.62 10.50 -33.10
CA PRO A 3 32.62 9.47 -33.34
C PRO A 3 32.17 8.16 -32.67
N HIS A 4 32.41 7.03 -33.33
CA HIS A 4 32.15 5.71 -32.75
C HIS A 4 33.03 5.48 -31.52
N LEU A 5 32.52 5.80 -30.33
CA LEU A 5 33.10 5.29 -29.09
C LEU A 5 32.79 3.81 -28.98
N ASN A 6 33.83 2.98 -28.87
CA ASN A 6 33.71 1.60 -28.43
C ASN A 6 33.39 1.57 -26.93
N LEU A 7 32.15 1.92 -26.58
CA LEU A 7 31.64 1.90 -25.21
C LEU A 7 31.40 0.44 -24.80
N MET A 8 32.24 -0.09 -23.91
CA MET A 8 31.91 -1.33 -23.21
C MET A 8 30.89 -1.02 -22.11
N GLU A 9 29.65 -1.46 -22.28
CA GLU A 9 28.64 -1.42 -21.23
C GLU A 9 28.79 -2.62 -20.29
N VAL A 10 29.16 -2.37 -19.04
CA VAL A 10 29.09 -3.38 -17.97
C VAL A 10 27.72 -3.29 -17.30
N GLY A 11 26.77 -4.11 -17.75
CA GLY A 11 25.42 -4.21 -17.17
C GLY A 11 25.32 -5.25 -16.05
N LEU A 12 24.53 -4.97 -15.01
CA LEU A 12 24.24 -5.94 -13.95
C LEU A 12 23.31 -7.08 -14.44
N PRO A 13 23.52 -8.32 -13.98
CA PRO A 13 22.66 -9.45 -14.34
C PRO A 13 21.25 -9.31 -13.72
N SER A 14 20.22 -9.65 -14.51
CA SER A 14 18.82 -9.56 -14.07
C SER A 14 18.44 -10.70 -13.11
N SER A 15 18.10 -10.36 -11.86
CA SER A 15 17.50 -11.32 -10.92
C SER A 15 16.07 -11.69 -11.34
N THR A 16 15.85 -12.98 -11.62
CA THR A 16 14.52 -13.52 -11.93
C THR A 16 13.84 -14.01 -10.65
N PRO A 17 12.62 -13.56 -10.31
CA PRO A 17 11.94 -14.03 -9.10
C PRO A 17 11.33 -15.44 -9.29
N PRO A 18 11.35 -16.30 -8.26
CA PRO A 18 10.75 -17.63 -8.31
C PRO A 18 9.20 -17.56 -8.28
N LYS A 19 8.54 -18.52 -8.96
CA LYS A 19 7.07 -18.65 -8.98
C LYS A 19 6.53 -19.03 -7.59
N ALA A 20 5.56 -18.28 -7.08
CA ALA A 20 4.82 -18.63 -5.87
C ALA A 20 3.82 -19.77 -6.16
N MET A 21 3.87 -20.84 -5.35
CA MET A 21 3.00 -22.01 -5.47
C MET A 21 1.78 -21.84 -4.54
N ARG A 22 0.56 -21.80 -5.10
CA ARG A 22 -0.69 -21.75 -4.31
C ARG A 22 -1.02 -23.13 -3.74
N SER A 23 -1.40 -23.18 -2.46
CA SER A 23 -2.07 -24.33 -1.85
C SER A 23 -3.57 -24.05 -1.68
N ASN A 24 -4.42 -25.00 -2.09
CA ASN A 24 -5.87 -24.96 -1.90
C ASN A 24 -6.25 -25.55 -0.54
N SER A 25 -7.24 -24.98 0.14
CA SER A 25 -7.89 -25.59 1.31
C SER A 25 -9.16 -26.35 0.90
N SER A 26 -9.27 -27.61 1.28
CA SER A 26 -10.42 -28.47 0.98
C SER A 26 -11.33 -28.64 2.21
N ARG A 27 -12.59 -28.19 2.12
CA ARG A 27 -13.66 -28.58 3.05
C ARG A 27 -14.09 -30.04 2.81
N LYS A 28 -14.60 -30.72 3.85
CA LYS A 28 -15.44 -31.93 3.74
C LYS A 28 -16.76 -31.77 4.52
N PRO A 29 -17.84 -32.47 4.12
CA PRO A 29 -19.20 -32.28 4.64
C PRO A 29 -19.58 -33.28 5.75
N GLY A 30 -20.72 -33.04 6.42
CA GLY A 30 -21.27 -33.89 7.49
C GLY A 30 -22.33 -34.90 7.01
N ASN A 31 -23.13 -35.47 7.93
CA ASN A 31 -24.32 -36.26 7.61
C ASN A 31 -25.31 -36.35 8.82
N PRO A 32 -26.65 -36.39 8.62
CA PRO A 32 -27.66 -36.60 9.67
C PRO A 32 -28.38 -37.96 9.55
N ARG A 33 -29.31 -38.25 10.50
CA ARG A 33 -30.46 -39.23 10.51
C ARG A 33 -30.76 -39.61 11.98
N ARG A 34 -31.92 -40.11 12.43
CA ARG A 34 -33.11 -40.80 11.85
C ARG A 34 -34.42 -40.16 12.38
N GLU A 35 -35.59 -40.18 11.72
CA GLU A 35 -36.45 -41.34 11.34
C GLU A 35 -36.97 -42.14 12.56
N ALA A 36 -38.22 -42.61 12.67
CA ALA A 36 -39.18 -42.93 11.60
C ALA A 36 -40.64 -43.15 12.09
N THR A 37 -41.63 -42.97 11.18
CA THR A 37 -42.90 -43.77 11.01
C THR A 37 -43.91 -43.90 12.18
N ARG A 38 -45.23 -44.05 12.00
CA ARG A 38 -46.13 -44.65 10.97
C ARG A 38 -47.53 -43.98 11.12
N SER A 39 -48.63 -44.23 10.38
CA SER A 39 -49.00 -45.20 9.34
C SER A 39 -50.13 -44.64 8.42
N SER A 40 -50.77 -45.50 7.61
CA SER A 40 -52.01 -45.29 6.83
C SER A 40 -53.30 -45.46 7.69
N SER A 41 -54.55 -45.18 7.26
CA SER A 41 -55.19 -45.30 5.93
C SER A 41 -56.51 -44.48 5.76
N ARG A 42 -57.00 -44.35 4.51
CA ARG A 42 -58.25 -43.65 4.10
C ARG A 42 -59.49 -44.62 4.08
N PRO A 43 -60.65 -44.29 3.47
CA PRO A 43 -61.72 -43.41 4.00
C PRO A 43 -63.14 -44.05 3.89
N PHE A 44 -64.19 -43.44 4.47
CA PHE A 44 -65.54 -43.41 3.85
C PHE A 44 -66.46 -42.33 4.47
N ARG A 45 -67.55 -42.00 3.78
CA ARG A 45 -68.57 -40.94 4.02
C ARG A 45 -69.97 -41.56 3.74
N PRO A 46 -71.12 -40.88 3.96
CA PRO A 46 -71.51 -39.85 4.92
C PRO A 46 -72.91 -40.20 5.55
N SER A 47 -73.76 -39.17 5.78
CA SER A 47 -75.19 -39.20 6.21
C SER A 47 -75.42 -39.34 7.74
N ALA A 48 -76.45 -38.75 8.34
CA ALA A 48 -77.59 -38.00 7.80
C ALA A 48 -78.02 -36.80 8.68
N LEU A 49 -78.45 -35.72 8.01
CA LEU A 49 -79.58 -34.82 8.30
C LEU A 49 -80.11 -34.59 9.74
N ARG A 50 -80.36 -33.28 10.02
CA ARG A 50 -81.53 -32.70 10.75
C ARG A 50 -81.58 -32.84 12.28
N LEU A 51 -82.15 -31.88 13.05
CA LEU A 51 -82.44 -30.44 12.83
C LEU A 51 -82.71 -29.79 14.21
N ILE A 52 -82.23 -28.55 14.44
CA ILE A 52 -82.71 -27.50 15.40
C ILE A 52 -83.22 -27.90 16.81
N SER A 53 -82.54 -27.36 17.84
CA SER A 53 -83.06 -26.56 18.98
C SER A 53 -81.99 -26.59 20.11
N SER A 54 -81.71 -25.58 20.93
CA SER A 54 -82.39 -24.31 21.27
C SER A 54 -81.36 -23.20 21.56
N VAL A 55 -81.79 -21.93 21.52
CA VAL A 55 -80.93 -20.75 21.75
C VAL A 55 -80.62 -20.53 23.23
N LEU A 56 -79.67 -21.30 23.78
CA LEU A 56 -79.22 -21.15 25.18
C LEU A 56 -77.74 -21.51 25.43
N ASN A 57 -76.86 -21.21 24.45
CA ASN A 57 -75.40 -21.35 24.60
C ASN A 57 -74.57 -20.22 23.95
N ALA A 58 -75.21 -19.19 23.38
CA ALA A 58 -74.52 -18.15 22.60
C ALA A 58 -73.74 -17.12 23.45
N VAL A 59 -74.12 -16.90 24.71
CA VAL A 59 -73.46 -15.91 25.59
C VAL A 59 -72.22 -16.51 26.28
N SER A 60 -72.24 -17.79 26.64
CA SER A 60 -71.09 -18.46 27.28
C SER A 60 -69.93 -18.76 26.31
N LEU A 61 -70.18 -18.92 25.00
CA LEU A 61 -69.11 -19.13 24.03
C LEU A 61 -68.27 -17.87 23.76
N LEU A 62 -68.88 -16.67 23.84
CA LEU A 62 -68.17 -15.42 23.55
C LEU A 62 -67.18 -15.04 24.66
N ALA A 63 -67.54 -15.32 25.93
CA ALA A 63 -66.63 -15.15 27.07
C ALA A 63 -65.46 -16.15 27.04
N PHE A 64 -65.69 -17.39 26.60
CA PHE A 64 -64.64 -18.41 26.55
C PHE A 64 -63.63 -18.20 25.42
N LEU A 65 -64.04 -17.62 24.29
CA LEU A 65 -63.14 -17.30 23.16
C LEU A 65 -62.19 -16.11 23.42
N ILE A 66 -62.51 -15.23 24.38
CA ILE A 66 -61.67 -14.08 24.76
C ILE A 66 -60.60 -14.47 25.81
N LEU A 67 -60.80 -15.57 26.56
CA LEU A 67 -59.88 -16.01 27.61
C LEU A 67 -58.83 -17.04 27.16
N VAL A 68 -58.98 -17.65 25.98
CA VAL A 68 -58.07 -18.71 25.47
C VAL A 68 -57.11 -18.21 24.38
N ASN A 69 -57.41 -17.08 23.73
CA ASN A 69 -56.41 -16.28 23.03
C ASN A 69 -56.01 -15.11 23.94
N PRO A 70 -54.86 -15.15 24.65
CA PRO A 70 -54.22 -13.89 24.98
C PRO A 70 -54.06 -13.11 23.67
N PRO A 71 -54.22 -11.78 23.64
CA PRO A 71 -53.81 -11.03 22.48
C PRO A 71 -52.36 -11.44 22.21
N PHE A 72 -52.11 -12.01 21.04
CA PHE A 72 -50.74 -12.19 20.58
C PHE A 72 -50.19 -10.77 20.51
N CYS A 73 -49.47 -10.40 21.57
CA CYS A 73 -48.54 -9.30 21.55
C CYS A 73 -47.45 -9.76 20.60
N SER A 74 -47.74 -9.65 19.31
CA SER A 74 -46.75 -9.44 18.29
C SER A 74 -46.12 -8.10 18.61
N GLY A 75 -45.27 -8.10 19.64
CA GLY A 75 -43.99 -7.46 19.52
C GLY A 75 -43.44 -7.98 18.21
N GLN A 76 -43.64 -7.20 17.15
CA GLN A 76 -42.79 -7.31 15.98
C GLN A 76 -41.38 -7.42 16.56
N PRO A 77 -40.55 -8.40 16.14
CA PRO A 77 -39.15 -8.31 16.48
C PRO A 77 -38.76 -6.91 16.06
N ALA A 78 -38.29 -6.11 17.03
CA ALA A 78 -37.71 -4.83 16.72
C ALA A 78 -36.48 -5.17 15.90
N GLN A 79 -36.69 -5.30 14.59
CA GLN A 79 -35.66 -5.22 13.59
C GLN A 79 -35.10 -3.84 13.80
N SER A 80 -34.08 -3.78 14.66
CA SER A 80 -33.12 -2.71 14.71
C SER A 80 -32.69 -2.56 13.27
N SER A 81 -33.26 -1.55 12.61
CA SER A 81 -33.08 -1.27 11.20
C SER A 81 -31.71 -0.64 11.04
N ILE A 82 -30.70 -1.46 11.33
CA ILE A 82 -29.34 -1.30 10.89
C ILE A 82 -29.46 -1.32 9.36
N GLY A 83 -29.62 -0.12 8.79
CA GLY A 83 -29.88 0.06 7.36
C GLY A 83 -28.79 -0.57 6.50
N THR A 84 -28.95 -0.49 5.18
CA THR A 84 -27.97 -1.06 4.25
C THR A 84 -26.55 -0.56 4.54
N TRP A 85 -25.51 -1.25 4.06
CA TRP A 85 -24.14 -0.78 4.31
C TRP A 85 -23.93 0.62 3.70
N GLN A 86 -24.64 0.93 2.61
CA GLN A 86 -24.74 2.25 1.99
C GLN A 86 -25.33 3.28 2.95
N ASP A 87 -26.40 2.97 3.67
CA ASP A 87 -27.02 3.88 4.64
C ASP A 87 -26.10 4.10 5.85
N ARG A 88 -25.45 3.04 6.35
CA ARG A 88 -24.45 3.14 7.41
C ARG A 88 -23.23 3.96 6.99
N LEU A 89 -22.81 3.87 5.72
CA LEU A 89 -21.73 4.68 5.18
C LEU A 89 -22.16 6.14 5.06
N ARG A 90 -23.34 6.41 4.49
CA ARG A 90 -23.93 7.75 4.38
C ARG A 90 -24.04 8.43 5.74
N GLN A 91 -24.61 7.75 6.74
CA GLN A 91 -24.71 8.24 8.11
C GLN A 91 -23.34 8.57 8.73
N ARG A 92 -22.29 7.80 8.41
CA ARG A 92 -20.93 8.03 8.93
C ARG A 92 -20.26 9.24 8.30
N ILE A 93 -20.42 9.46 6.99
CA ILE A 93 -19.78 10.58 6.28
C ILE A 93 -20.52 11.90 6.50
N THR A 94 -21.84 11.88 6.77
CA THR A 94 -22.64 13.05 7.15
C THR A 94 -22.74 13.29 8.66
N ALA A 95 -21.92 12.63 9.48
CA ALA A 95 -21.90 12.86 10.92
C ALA A 95 -21.33 14.26 11.23
N ALA A 96 -21.88 14.97 12.22
CA ALA A 96 -21.55 16.38 12.52
C ALA A 96 -20.03 16.69 12.65
N ARG A 97 -19.23 15.74 13.17
CA ARG A 97 -17.75 15.87 13.22
C ARG A 97 -17.05 15.99 11.85
N PHE A 98 -17.79 15.79 10.76
CA PHE A 98 -17.34 15.88 9.37
C PHE A 98 -18.13 16.90 8.56
N GLU A 99 -18.86 17.82 9.21
CA GLU A 99 -19.70 18.84 8.55
C GLU A 99 -18.95 19.67 7.50
N THR A 100 -17.67 19.98 7.74
CA THR A 100 -16.81 20.71 6.82
C THR A 100 -16.04 19.82 5.84
N ALA A 101 -16.13 18.50 5.96
CA ALA A 101 -15.39 17.56 5.13
C ALA A 101 -16.12 17.28 3.80
N ARG A 102 -15.37 17.30 2.69
CA ARG A 102 -15.88 16.89 1.39
C ARG A 102 -15.47 15.46 1.11
N TRP A 103 -16.46 14.58 0.99
CA TRP A 103 -16.25 13.17 0.66
C TRP A 103 -16.51 12.91 -0.82
N GLY A 104 -15.63 12.15 -1.44
CA GLY A 104 -15.82 11.54 -2.76
C GLY A 104 -15.69 10.03 -2.60
N ILE A 105 -16.76 9.28 -2.89
CA ILE A 105 -16.80 7.83 -2.77
C ILE A 105 -17.52 7.26 -3.98
N HIS A 106 -16.85 6.37 -4.70
CA HIS A 106 -17.41 5.65 -5.83
C HIS A 106 -17.08 4.17 -5.62
N VAL A 107 -18.09 3.31 -5.57
CA VAL A 107 -17.96 1.88 -5.34
C VAL A 107 -18.62 1.14 -6.50
N VAL A 108 -17.86 0.25 -7.13
CA VAL A 108 -18.26 -0.51 -8.31
C VAL A 108 -18.09 -2.00 -8.02
N ASP A 109 -19.09 -2.79 -8.42
CA ASP A 109 -18.96 -4.25 -8.46
C ASP A 109 -18.05 -4.66 -9.62
N LEU A 110 -17.00 -5.45 -9.33
CA LEU A 110 -15.99 -5.80 -10.33
C LEU A 110 -16.41 -6.95 -11.27
N GLU A 111 -17.49 -7.67 -10.97
CA GLU A 111 -18.04 -8.73 -11.83
C GLU A 111 -19.09 -8.16 -12.79
N THR A 112 -19.96 -7.26 -12.31
CA THR A 112 -21.06 -6.68 -13.12
C THR A 112 -20.72 -5.33 -13.74
N GLY A 113 -19.76 -4.58 -13.18
CA GLY A 113 -19.48 -3.19 -13.53
C GLY A 113 -20.48 -2.17 -12.97
N GLU A 114 -21.44 -2.61 -12.13
CA GLU A 114 -22.48 -1.74 -11.58
C GLU A 114 -21.94 -0.83 -10.46
N THR A 115 -22.29 0.46 -10.49
CA THR A 115 -22.02 1.38 -9.38
C THR A 115 -22.97 1.11 -8.20
N VAL A 116 -22.50 0.34 -7.21
CA VAL A 116 -23.28 -0.06 -6.03
C VAL A 116 -23.38 1.02 -4.93
N PHE A 117 -22.55 2.07 -5.02
CA PHE A 117 -22.68 3.30 -4.23
C PHE A 117 -21.92 4.46 -4.90
N ASP A 118 -22.58 5.62 -5.05
CA ASP A 118 -21.92 6.89 -5.38
C ASP A 118 -22.24 7.97 -4.35
N HIS A 119 -21.23 8.73 -3.99
CA HIS A 119 -21.33 9.98 -3.27
C HIS A 119 -20.27 10.94 -3.80
N ASN A 120 -20.70 11.88 -4.65
CA ASN A 120 -19.86 12.88 -5.31
C ASN A 120 -18.74 12.25 -6.18
N GLY A 121 -18.93 11.06 -6.76
CA GLY A 121 -17.87 10.36 -7.50
C GLY A 121 -17.34 11.12 -8.73
N SER A 122 -18.14 12.05 -9.28
CA SER A 122 -17.77 12.93 -10.39
C SER A 122 -17.06 14.23 -9.97
N GLN A 123 -16.93 14.52 -8.67
CA GLN A 123 -16.24 15.74 -8.21
C GLN A 123 -14.72 15.56 -8.18
N ARG A 124 -14.00 16.69 -8.28
CA ARG A 124 -12.53 16.72 -8.17
C ARG A 124 -12.09 16.85 -6.71
N PHE A 125 -11.09 16.07 -6.34
CA PHE A 125 -10.44 16.05 -5.03
C PHE A 125 -8.92 16.07 -5.19
N VAL A 126 -8.19 16.43 -4.13
CA VAL A 126 -6.74 16.21 -4.08
C VAL A 126 -6.51 14.72 -3.75
N PRO A 127 -5.95 13.91 -4.66
CA PRO A 127 -5.81 12.46 -4.46
C PRO A 127 -4.68 12.08 -3.49
N ALA A 128 -3.80 13.02 -3.13
CA ALA A 128 -2.57 12.77 -2.38
C ALA A 128 -1.79 11.57 -2.97
N SER A 129 -1.40 10.58 -2.16
CA SER A 129 -0.68 9.41 -2.66
C SER A 129 -1.50 8.49 -3.58
N ASN A 130 -2.83 8.66 -3.72
CA ASN A 130 -3.61 7.89 -4.68
C ASN A 130 -3.23 8.23 -6.15
N THR A 131 -2.56 9.37 -6.40
CA THR A 131 -1.92 9.67 -7.70
C THR A 131 -1.00 8.53 -8.16
N LYS A 132 -0.35 7.83 -7.24
CA LYS A 132 0.57 6.71 -7.53
C LYS A 132 -0.11 5.56 -8.27
N LEU A 133 -1.43 5.40 -8.15
CA LEU A 133 -2.19 4.41 -8.92
C LEU A 133 -2.14 4.71 -10.43
N PHE A 134 -2.34 5.97 -10.81
CA PHE A 134 -2.26 6.41 -12.21
C PHE A 134 -0.83 6.31 -12.76
N THR A 135 0.16 6.79 -12.00
CA THR A 135 1.58 6.69 -12.38
C THR A 135 2.02 5.24 -12.54
N GLY A 136 1.65 4.36 -11.60
CA GLY A 136 1.97 2.94 -11.65
C GLY A 136 1.32 2.22 -12.84
N ALA A 137 0.04 2.50 -13.10
CA ALA A 137 -0.66 1.97 -14.27
C ALA A 137 -0.01 2.42 -15.59
N LEU A 138 0.31 3.71 -15.73
CA LEU A 138 0.96 4.25 -16.93
C LEU A 138 2.38 3.68 -17.15
N VAL A 139 3.15 3.46 -16.07
CA VAL A 139 4.46 2.81 -16.16
C VAL A 139 4.33 1.35 -16.62
N LEU A 140 3.37 0.61 -16.07
CA LEU A 140 3.11 -0.79 -16.45
C LEU A 140 2.59 -0.92 -17.89
N ASP A 141 1.73 -0.02 -18.33
CA ASP A 141 1.21 0.05 -19.71
C ASP A 141 2.33 0.38 -20.70
N LYS A 142 3.07 1.46 -20.46
CA LYS A 142 4.10 1.97 -21.38
C LYS A 142 5.36 1.10 -21.49
N PHE A 143 5.77 0.46 -20.39
CA PHE A 143 7.05 -0.27 -20.34
C PHE A 143 6.89 -1.77 -20.07
N GLY A 144 5.74 -2.23 -19.58
CA GLY A 144 5.51 -3.61 -19.17
C GLY A 144 6.13 -3.95 -17.80
N SER A 145 5.59 -4.97 -17.13
CA SER A 145 6.08 -5.47 -15.83
C SER A 145 7.49 -6.07 -15.86
N ALA A 146 7.98 -6.41 -17.06
CA ALA A 146 9.34 -6.91 -17.28
C ALA A 146 10.39 -5.79 -17.43
N ALA A 147 9.99 -4.52 -17.52
CA ALA A 147 10.92 -3.39 -17.66
C ALA A 147 11.93 -3.33 -16.52
N ARG A 148 13.16 -2.93 -16.83
CA ARG A 148 14.24 -2.73 -15.85
C ARG A 148 14.96 -1.43 -16.20
N LEU A 149 15.08 -0.54 -15.22
CA LEU A 149 15.99 0.59 -15.29
C LEU A 149 17.42 0.07 -15.09
N ARG A 150 18.41 0.78 -15.65
CA ARG A 150 19.81 0.32 -15.70
C ARG A 150 20.76 1.47 -15.39
N THR A 151 21.47 1.35 -14.28
CA THR A 151 22.73 2.07 -14.05
C THR A 151 23.85 1.31 -14.74
N SER A 152 24.57 1.97 -15.64
CA SER A 152 25.61 1.36 -16.49
C SER A 152 26.96 2.02 -16.25
N PHE A 153 28.03 1.29 -16.53
CA PHE A 153 29.40 1.79 -16.40
C PHE A 153 30.07 1.85 -17.76
N TYR A 154 30.75 2.96 -18.03
CA TYR A 154 31.45 3.23 -19.28
C TYR A 154 32.89 3.65 -19.03
N ALA A 155 33.79 3.14 -19.86
CA ALA A 155 35.16 3.62 -19.99
C ALA A 155 35.48 3.77 -21.48
N ARG A 156 36.47 4.62 -21.82
CA ARG A 156 36.92 4.79 -23.21
C ARG A 156 37.66 3.56 -23.77
N GLU A 157 38.11 2.68 -22.88
CA GLU A 157 38.89 1.48 -23.17
C GLU A 157 38.53 0.39 -22.16
N THR A 158 38.71 -0.88 -22.54
CA THR A 158 38.61 -2.01 -21.63
C THR A 158 39.82 -2.05 -20.69
N PRO A 159 39.72 -2.63 -19.47
CA PRO A 159 40.88 -2.80 -18.60
C PRO A 159 42.00 -3.57 -19.32
N GLY A 160 43.20 -2.99 -19.42
CA GLY A 160 44.34 -3.66 -20.04
C GLY A 160 44.82 -4.88 -19.24
N LEU A 161 45.85 -5.60 -19.71
CA LEU A 161 46.34 -6.87 -19.11
C LEU A 161 46.61 -6.82 -17.58
N ARG A 162 46.92 -5.64 -17.01
CA ARG A 162 47.12 -5.44 -15.57
C ARG A 162 45.85 -5.01 -14.81
N GLY A 163 44.69 -5.04 -15.45
CA GLY A 163 43.40 -4.57 -14.93
C GLY A 163 43.30 -3.06 -14.76
N THR A 164 44.04 -2.27 -15.55
CA THR A 164 44.05 -0.80 -15.42
C THR A 164 43.31 -0.15 -16.59
N VAL A 165 42.42 0.80 -16.28
CA VAL A 165 41.89 1.80 -17.21
C VAL A 165 42.65 3.10 -16.97
N GLN A 166 43.20 3.70 -18.02
CA GLN A 166 44.00 4.93 -17.95
C GLN A 166 43.13 6.20 -17.87
N GLY A 167 41.95 6.18 -18.48
CA GLY A 167 40.99 7.28 -18.45
C GLY A 167 40.01 7.21 -17.27
N ASP A 168 38.95 8.00 -17.39
CA ASP A 168 37.84 8.04 -16.43
C ASP A 168 36.95 6.80 -16.52
N LEU A 169 36.28 6.49 -15.40
CA LEU A 169 35.18 5.54 -15.32
C LEU A 169 33.89 6.34 -15.07
N VAL A 170 32.93 6.26 -15.99
CA VAL A 170 31.66 6.98 -15.91
C VAL A 170 30.56 6.05 -15.39
N VAL A 171 29.85 6.51 -14.36
CA VAL A 171 28.62 5.92 -13.83
C VAL A 171 27.44 6.62 -14.48
N PHE A 172 26.77 5.96 -15.42
CA PHE A 172 25.60 6.54 -16.09
C PHE A 172 24.31 6.05 -15.44
N GLY A 173 23.64 6.97 -14.73
CA GLY A 173 22.35 6.72 -14.12
C GLY A 173 21.21 6.88 -15.12
N ARG A 174 20.21 6.00 -15.06
CA ARG A 174 18.94 6.10 -15.83
C ARG A 174 17.68 6.06 -14.97
N GLY A 175 17.81 6.52 -13.72
CA GLY A 175 16.72 6.67 -12.76
C GLY A 175 16.34 5.40 -12.01
N ASP A 176 17.21 4.39 -11.90
CA ASP A 176 16.95 3.18 -11.10
C ASP A 176 16.90 3.53 -9.59
N PRO A 177 15.72 3.54 -8.94
CA PRO A 177 15.61 3.89 -7.52
C PRO A 177 16.09 2.74 -6.63
N SER A 178 16.26 1.53 -7.17
CA SER A 178 16.65 0.33 -6.45
C SER A 178 18.15 0.07 -6.46
N PHE A 179 18.95 0.93 -7.09
CA PHE A 179 20.39 0.75 -7.20
C PHE A 179 21.07 0.65 -5.82
N GLN A 180 20.82 1.61 -4.93
CA GLN A 180 21.07 1.42 -3.50
C GLN A 180 19.95 2.10 -2.72
N SER A 181 19.06 1.31 -2.13
CA SER A 181 17.95 1.80 -1.30
C SER A 181 17.93 1.09 0.05
N SER A 182 17.12 1.61 0.97
CA SER A 182 16.74 0.92 2.20
C SER A 182 16.07 -0.44 1.94
N ALA A 183 15.39 -0.61 0.80
CA ALA A 183 14.77 -1.87 0.37
C ALA A 183 15.74 -2.82 -0.37
N THR A 184 16.80 -2.30 -0.97
CA THR A 184 17.78 -3.02 -1.81
C THR A 184 19.20 -2.50 -1.57
N SER A 185 19.87 -3.09 -0.59
CA SER A 185 21.13 -2.59 -0.03
C SER A 185 22.42 -3.12 -0.71
N ASN A 186 22.34 -3.65 -1.94
CA ASN A 186 23.45 -4.39 -2.57
C ASN A 186 23.85 -4.01 -4.01
N GLY A 187 23.38 -2.90 -4.59
CA GLY A 187 23.80 -2.55 -5.96
C GLY A 187 25.24 -2.05 -6.04
N LEU A 188 25.77 -1.37 -5.00
CA LEU A 188 27.21 -1.07 -4.93
C LEU A 188 28.07 -2.35 -4.85
N GLU A 189 27.59 -3.38 -4.16
CA GLU A 189 28.30 -4.66 -4.06
C GLU A 189 28.29 -5.40 -5.40
N LYS A 190 27.11 -5.55 -6.01
CA LYS A 190 26.93 -6.13 -7.35
C LYS A 190 27.75 -5.39 -8.40
N LEU A 191 27.85 -4.07 -8.30
CA LEU A 191 28.72 -3.24 -9.12
C LEU A 191 30.19 -3.61 -8.94
N GLY A 192 30.69 -3.64 -7.70
CA GLY A 192 32.07 -4.02 -7.40
C GLY A 192 32.42 -5.41 -7.94
N GLN A 193 31.48 -6.36 -7.83
CA GLN A 193 31.59 -7.70 -8.41
C GLN A 193 31.65 -7.66 -9.95
N ALA A 194 30.78 -6.88 -10.61
CA ALA A 194 30.74 -6.76 -12.07
C ALA A 194 32.00 -6.10 -12.65
N LEU A 195 32.49 -5.03 -12.04
CA LEU A 195 33.74 -4.37 -12.45
C LEU A 195 34.95 -5.31 -12.25
N LYS A 196 35.01 -6.04 -11.13
CA LYS A 196 36.04 -7.05 -10.88
C LYS A 196 35.98 -8.20 -11.89
N ALA A 197 34.79 -8.65 -12.28
CA ALA A 197 34.58 -9.68 -13.30
C ALA A 197 35.00 -9.20 -14.70
N ALA A 198 34.81 -7.91 -15.01
CA ALA A 198 35.36 -7.25 -16.21
C ALA A 198 36.89 -7.04 -16.15
N GLY A 199 37.58 -7.53 -15.12
CA GLY A 199 39.03 -7.44 -14.95
C GLY A 199 39.53 -6.11 -14.39
N LEU A 200 38.65 -5.17 -14.02
CA LEU A 200 39.05 -3.89 -13.47
C LEU A 200 39.68 -4.05 -12.07
N LYS A 201 40.88 -3.49 -11.92
CA LYS A 201 41.66 -3.42 -10.68
C LYS A 201 42.09 -1.99 -10.33
N ARG A 202 42.15 -1.09 -11.30
CA ARG A 202 42.55 0.31 -11.12
C ARG A 202 41.96 1.21 -12.21
N VAL A 203 41.45 2.37 -11.81
CA VAL A 203 41.17 3.52 -12.67
C VAL A 203 42.26 4.55 -12.40
N ARG A 204 42.79 5.22 -13.44
CA ARG A 204 43.73 6.34 -13.27
C ARG A 204 43.09 7.72 -13.45
N GLY A 205 42.00 7.82 -14.20
CA GLY A 205 41.18 9.02 -14.26
C GLY A 205 40.22 9.13 -13.07
N ALA A 206 39.21 9.99 -13.23
CA ALA A 206 38.15 10.20 -12.25
C ALA A 206 37.10 9.07 -12.27
N LEU A 207 36.35 8.96 -11.17
CA LEU A 207 35.02 8.35 -11.17
C LEU A 207 34.01 9.47 -11.42
N VAL A 208 33.35 9.45 -12.57
CA VAL A 208 32.42 10.51 -13.00
C VAL A 208 30.99 10.02 -12.85
N ALA A 209 30.14 10.78 -12.16
CA ALA A 209 28.70 10.52 -12.11
C ALA A 209 28.01 11.29 -13.25
N ASP A 210 27.39 10.56 -14.18
CA ASP A 210 26.62 11.12 -15.29
C ASP A 210 25.12 10.89 -15.02
N THR A 211 24.41 12.00 -14.81
CA THR A 211 22.97 12.07 -14.55
C THR A 211 22.17 12.60 -15.74
N SER A 212 22.81 12.83 -16.89
CA SER A 212 22.22 13.55 -18.05
C SER A 212 21.01 12.88 -18.71
N TRP A 213 20.69 11.64 -18.33
CA TRP A 213 19.47 10.93 -18.74
C TRP A 213 18.18 11.61 -18.26
N TYR A 214 18.21 12.25 -17.09
CA TYR A 214 17.08 13.03 -16.57
C TYR A 214 17.37 14.52 -16.74
N GLN A 215 16.49 15.21 -17.46
CA GLN A 215 16.59 16.65 -17.76
C GLN A 215 15.43 17.46 -17.15
N GLY A 216 14.69 16.88 -16.21
CA GLY A 216 13.66 17.58 -15.46
C GLY A 216 14.23 18.35 -14.26
N GLY A 217 13.36 19.08 -13.55
CA GLY A 217 13.73 19.73 -12.29
C GLY A 217 14.00 18.73 -11.17
N VAL A 218 14.86 19.12 -10.22
CA VAL A 218 15.20 18.32 -9.02
C VAL A 218 14.10 18.35 -7.94
N VAL A 219 13.15 19.28 -8.02
CA VAL A 219 12.01 19.41 -7.10
C VAL A 219 10.71 19.08 -7.86
N ALA A 220 9.81 18.31 -7.25
CA ALA A 220 8.53 17.99 -7.87
C ALA A 220 7.58 19.21 -7.88
N PRO A 221 6.81 19.43 -8.97
CA PRO A 221 5.80 20.49 -9.00
C PRO A 221 4.78 20.35 -7.87
N GLY A 222 4.65 21.40 -7.05
CA GLY A 222 3.70 21.46 -5.94
C GLY A 222 4.29 21.20 -4.54
N TRP A 223 5.57 20.82 -4.43
CA TRP A 223 6.28 20.86 -3.14
C TRP A 223 6.52 22.31 -2.69
N THR A 224 6.44 22.54 -1.37
CA THR A 224 6.80 23.80 -0.72
C THR A 224 8.20 23.72 -0.12
N VAL A 225 8.70 24.85 0.41
CA VAL A 225 9.99 24.88 1.11
C VAL A 225 10.00 23.99 2.36
N ASP A 226 8.84 23.80 3.00
CA ASP A 226 8.66 22.99 4.21
C ASP A 226 8.65 21.47 3.93
N ASP A 227 8.62 21.08 2.66
CA ASP A 227 8.76 19.67 2.25
C ASP A 227 10.25 19.29 2.07
N LEU A 228 11.14 20.22 1.72
CA LEU A 228 12.46 19.93 1.10
C LEU A 228 13.50 19.25 2.01
N ASP A 229 13.31 19.32 3.33
CA ASP A 229 14.13 18.63 4.32
C ASP A 229 13.60 17.24 4.70
N SER A 230 12.44 16.85 4.16
CA SER A 230 11.74 15.61 4.51
C SER A 230 12.09 14.45 3.57
N TYR A 231 12.20 13.25 4.15
CA TYR A 231 12.56 12.00 3.45
C TYR A 231 11.62 11.60 2.28
N TYR A 232 10.41 12.14 2.22
CA TYR A 232 9.44 11.89 1.15
C TYR A 232 9.57 12.88 -0.02
N SER A 233 10.46 13.87 0.11
CA SER A 233 10.71 14.98 -0.80
C SER A 233 12.18 15.06 -1.29
N PRO A 234 12.92 13.95 -1.48
CA PRO A 234 14.31 14.04 -1.88
C PRO A 234 14.44 14.57 -3.31
N GLU A 235 15.60 15.17 -3.63
CA GLU A 235 15.87 15.65 -4.98
C GLU A 235 15.73 14.54 -6.03
N ILE A 236 15.16 14.88 -7.19
CA ILE A 236 14.96 13.97 -8.31
C ILE A 236 16.24 13.92 -9.17
N SER A 237 16.84 12.73 -9.28
CA SER A 237 18.08 12.49 -10.04
C SER A 237 17.98 11.22 -10.89
N ALA A 238 18.73 11.16 -11.99
CA ALA A 238 18.93 9.92 -12.75
C ALA A 238 19.88 8.93 -12.03
N LEU A 239 20.63 9.38 -11.03
CA LEU A 239 21.48 8.53 -10.20
C LEU A 239 21.25 8.90 -8.73
N SER A 240 20.70 7.95 -7.99
CA SER A 240 20.37 8.09 -6.57
C SER A 240 21.06 7.01 -5.75
N PHE A 241 21.43 7.36 -4.52
CA PHE A 241 22.05 6.48 -3.54
C PHE A 241 21.38 6.65 -2.19
N ASN A 242 21.13 5.55 -1.48
CA ASN A 242 20.47 5.53 -0.17
C ASN A 242 19.10 6.26 -0.18
N ASP A 243 18.25 5.92 -1.14
CA ASP A 243 16.95 6.60 -1.40
C ASP A 243 17.07 8.11 -1.74
N ASN A 244 18.29 8.58 -2.02
CA ASN A 244 18.67 9.99 -2.08
C ASN A 244 18.40 10.78 -0.78
N VAL A 245 18.51 10.08 0.36
CA VAL A 245 18.31 10.61 1.72
C VAL A 245 19.56 10.36 2.57
N ALA A 246 19.90 11.30 3.44
CA ALA A 246 20.83 11.09 4.54
C ALA A 246 20.10 11.24 5.88
N SER A 247 20.39 10.36 6.83
CA SER A 247 19.82 10.41 8.18
C SER A 247 20.80 11.05 9.15
N LEU A 248 20.37 12.12 9.84
CA LEU A 248 21.07 12.64 11.01
C LEU A 248 20.67 11.79 12.23
N VAL A 249 21.61 11.03 12.77
CA VAL A 249 21.39 10.26 13.99
C VAL A 249 21.71 11.13 15.19
N VAL A 250 20.75 11.23 16.12
CA VAL A 250 20.86 11.95 17.38
C VAL A 250 20.89 10.95 18.52
N ALA A 251 21.96 10.95 19.32
CA ALA A 251 22.05 10.13 20.53
C ALA A 251 22.39 10.98 21.77
N PRO A 252 21.88 10.62 22.97
CA PRO A 252 22.22 11.32 24.19
C PRO A 252 23.72 11.21 24.52
N ALA A 253 24.21 12.22 25.24
CA ALA A 253 25.49 12.17 25.94
C ALA A 253 25.43 11.24 27.18
N LEU A 254 26.50 11.22 27.98
CA LEU A 254 26.50 10.42 29.20
C LEU A 254 25.74 11.12 30.33
N HIS A 255 25.83 12.45 30.42
CA HIS A 255 25.19 13.23 31.46
C HIS A 255 24.14 14.21 30.91
N SER A 256 23.21 14.63 31.77
CA SER A 256 22.24 15.69 31.47
C SER A 256 22.96 17.03 31.27
N ASN A 257 22.41 17.88 30.41
CA ASN A 257 22.98 19.17 29.96
C ASN A 257 24.31 19.09 29.16
N GLU A 258 24.80 17.89 28.81
CA GLU A 258 25.86 17.73 27.82
C GLU A 258 25.30 17.72 26.38
N LEU A 259 26.07 18.23 25.41
CA LEU A 259 25.70 18.17 23.99
C LEU A 259 25.51 16.73 23.51
N THR A 260 24.42 16.48 22.79
CA THR A 260 24.14 15.19 22.15
C THR A 260 25.25 14.77 21.17
N LYS A 261 25.35 13.47 20.89
CA LYS A 261 26.23 12.92 19.86
C LYS A 261 25.46 12.90 18.54
N LEU A 262 26.00 13.56 17.52
CA LEU A 262 25.40 13.67 16.18
C LEU A 262 26.31 13.05 15.13
N TRP A 263 25.74 12.29 14.19
CA TRP A 263 26.45 11.84 12.98
C TRP A 263 25.50 11.57 11.82
N TRP A 264 26.01 11.71 10.60
CA TRP A 264 25.26 11.40 9.37
C TRP A 264 25.42 9.93 8.96
N VAL A 265 24.34 9.37 8.40
CA VAL A 265 24.31 8.05 7.76
C VAL A 265 23.67 8.21 6.37
N PRO A 266 24.39 7.98 5.26
CA PRO A 266 25.83 7.70 5.18
C PRO A 266 26.67 8.85 5.74
N SER A 267 27.88 8.56 6.22
CA SER A 267 28.82 9.59 6.67
C SER A 267 29.46 10.30 5.48
N ASP A 268 29.31 11.63 5.41
CA ASP A 268 29.96 12.47 4.41
C ASP A 268 30.54 13.72 5.09
N PRO A 269 31.85 14.03 4.95
CA PRO A 269 32.47 15.20 5.57
C PRO A 269 31.95 16.54 5.01
N ARG A 270 31.22 16.53 3.89
CA ARG A 270 30.57 17.73 3.32
C ARG A 270 29.27 18.07 4.05
N MET A 271 28.64 17.11 4.74
CA MET A 271 27.43 17.34 5.53
C MET A 271 27.82 17.83 6.94
N THR A 272 27.85 19.14 7.14
CA THR A 272 28.13 19.76 8.44
C THR A 272 26.87 19.93 9.28
N VAL A 273 26.97 19.87 10.61
CA VAL A 273 25.84 20.10 11.53
C VAL A 273 26.26 21.03 12.68
N LEU A 274 25.44 22.06 12.96
CA LEU A 274 25.64 22.95 14.10
C LEU A 274 24.88 22.39 15.31
N ASN A 275 25.56 21.60 16.13
CA ASN A 275 24.93 21.00 17.30
C ASN A 275 24.65 22.02 18.41
N ARG A 276 23.37 22.20 18.73
CA ARG A 276 22.88 22.96 19.91
C ARG A 276 21.96 22.12 20.81
N VAL A 277 21.83 20.82 20.52
CA VAL A 277 20.87 19.94 21.19
C VAL A 277 21.53 19.34 22.43
N LEU A 278 20.96 19.65 23.60
CA LEU A 278 21.40 19.13 24.89
C LEU A 278 20.71 17.82 25.24
N THR A 279 21.39 17.00 26.04
CA THR A 279 20.87 15.77 26.61
C THR A 279 19.95 16.10 27.78
N GLY A 280 18.67 15.74 27.67
CA GLY A 280 17.72 15.89 28.77
C GLY A 280 17.96 14.89 29.90
N SER A 281 17.44 15.19 31.09
CA SER A 281 17.49 14.27 32.24
C SER A 281 16.70 12.98 31.96
N ALA A 282 17.11 11.88 32.58
CA ALA A 282 16.46 10.58 32.40
C ALA A 282 14.95 10.65 32.68
N GLY A 283 14.15 10.02 31.82
CA GLY A 283 12.68 10.06 31.90
C GLY A 283 12.01 11.32 31.34
N THR A 284 12.77 12.35 30.92
CA THR A 284 12.19 13.49 30.20
C THR A 284 11.82 13.11 28.77
N ARG A 285 10.76 13.73 28.23
CA ARG A 285 10.33 13.54 26.84
C ARG A 285 11.33 14.23 25.90
N ALA A 286 11.72 13.57 24.82
CA ALA A 286 12.50 14.20 23.76
C ALA A 286 11.68 15.33 23.08
N THR A 287 12.26 16.53 23.03
CA THR A 287 11.68 17.75 22.43
C THR A 287 12.57 18.31 21.32
N LEU A 288 13.04 17.43 20.43
CA LEU A 288 13.82 17.84 19.25
C LEU A 288 12.93 18.64 18.30
N SER A 289 13.34 19.86 18.00
CA SER A 289 12.94 20.60 16.79
C SER A 289 14.17 20.68 15.89
N LEU A 290 13.96 20.44 14.60
CA LEU A 290 14.95 20.70 13.56
C LEU A 290 14.61 22.04 12.88
#